data_AF-A0A853ASD7-F1
#
_entry.id   AF-A0A853ASD7-F1
#
_cell.length_a   1.000
_cell.length_b   1.000
_cell.length_c   1.000
_cell.angle_alpha   90.00
_cell.angle_beta   90.00
_cell.angle_gamma   90.00
#
_symmetry.space_group_name_H-M   'P 1'
#
loop_
_entity.id
_entity.type
_entity.pdbx_description
1 polymer ?
#
loop_
_entity_poly.entity_id
_entity_poly.type
_entity_poly.pdbx_seq_one_letter_code
_entity_poly.pdbx_strand_id
1 'polypeptide(L)' 'MYELTGRQIEGVTSIERGDEGWLVGVEVVESRRVPDTADILAVYQAELDHDGDLLSYRRVDRYARGRGDGR' A
#
# COMPACT_ATOMS: atom_id res chain seq x y z
N MET A 1 9.53 1.55 12.91
CA MET A 1 8.44 1.54 11.93
C MET A 1 9.08 1.92 10.61
N TYR A 2 9.18 1.00 9.66
CA TYR A 2 9.91 1.24 8.42
C TYR A 2 9.13 2.19 7.53
N GLU A 3 9.70 3.36 7.26
CA GLU A 3 9.16 4.35 6.33
C GLU A 3 9.59 3.99 4.92
N LEU A 4 8.80 3.18 4.22
CA LEU A 4 9.07 2.85 2.82
C LEU A 4 8.84 4.05 1.89
N THR A 5 8.14 5.11 2.34
CA THR A 5 7.79 6.28 1.50
C THR A 5 7.63 7.61 2.25
N GLY A 6 8.05 7.71 3.53
CA GLY A 6 7.77 8.89 4.36
C GLY A 6 6.29 9.05 4.73
N ARG A 7 5.52 7.96 4.62
CA ARG A 7 4.09 7.90 4.95
C ARG A 7 3.84 6.75 5.90
N GLN A 8 2.84 6.92 6.76
CA GLN A 8 2.47 5.88 7.70
C GLN A 8 1.81 4.72 6.96
N ILE A 9 2.44 3.56 7.03
CA ILE A 9 1.90 2.30 6.54
C ILE A 9 0.79 1.86 7.50
N GLU A 10 -0.41 1.63 7.00
CA GLU A 10 -1.51 1.06 7.80
C GLU A 10 -1.39 -0.47 7.85
N GLY A 11 -1.00 -1.08 6.73
CA GLY A 11 -0.86 -2.53 6.65
C GLY A 11 -0.35 -3.00 5.30
N VAL A 12 0.06 -4.26 5.27
CA VAL A 12 0.37 -4.99 4.03
C VAL A 12 -0.90 -5.70 3.60
N THR A 13 -1.37 -5.43 2.37
CA THR A 13 -2.60 -6.00 1.83
C THR A 13 -2.36 -7.33 1.12
N SER A 14 -1.19 -7.51 0.52
CA SER A 14 -0.84 -8.73 -0.20
C SER A 14 0.68 -8.91 -0.32
N ILE A 15 1.10 -10.17 -0.36
CA ILE A 15 2.47 -10.56 -0.69
C ILE A 15 2.36 -11.79 -1.59
N GLU A 16 2.90 -11.68 -2.80
CA GLU A 16 2.90 -12.75 -3.79
C GLU A 16 4.33 -12.94 -4.32
N ARG A 17 4.76 -14.20 -4.45
CA ARG A 17 6.05 -14.53 -5.06
C ARG A 17 5.82 -14.81 -6.54
N GLY A 18 6.41 -14.00 -7.40
CA GLY A 18 6.43 -14.22 -8.84
C GLY A 18 7.73 -14.90 -9.31
N ASP A 19 7.82 -15.15 -10.60
CA ASP A 19 9.01 -15.72 -11.23
C ASP A 19 10.22 -14.78 -11.17
N GLU A 20 9.99 -13.47 -11.28
CA GLU A 20 11.05 -12.44 -11.34
C GLU A 20 11.35 -11.79 -9.98
N GLY A 21 10.62 -12.15 -8.92
CA GLY A 21 10.80 -11.61 -7.58
C GLY A 21 9.53 -11.62 -6.74
N TRP A 22 9.30 -10.57 -5.97
CA TRP A 22 8.14 -10.42 -5.09
C TRP A 22 7.26 -9.26 -5.50
N LEU A 23 5.96 -9.47 -5.38
CA LEU A 23 4.94 -8.45 -5.52
C LEU A 23 4.31 -8.18 -4.16
N VAL A 24 4.43 -6.95 -3.67
CA VAL A 24 3.92 -6.56 -2.36
C VAL A 24 2.88 -5.45 -2.53
N GLY A 25 1.66 -5.71 -2.10
CA GLY A 25 0.61 -4.71 -1.94
C GLY A 25 0.67 -4.10 -0.55
N VAL A 26 0.81 -2.78 -0.47
CA VAL A 26 0.86 -2.03 0.79
C VAL A 26 -0.23 -0.98 0.79
N GLU A 27 -1.03 -0.95 1.85
CA GLU A 27 -2.00 0.11 2.07
C GLU A 27 -1.41 1.22 2.95
N VAL A 28 -1.59 2.45 2.48
CA VAL A 28 -1.03 3.65 3.07
C VAL A 28 -2.12 4.70 3.18
N VAL A 29 -2.15 5.42 4.30
CA VAL A 29 -2.99 6.62 4.44
C VAL A 29 -2.31 7.79 3.75
N GLU A 30 -2.87 8.28 2.66
CA GLU A 30 -2.35 9.48 1.97
C GLU A 30 -2.76 10.77 2.67
N SER A 31 -3.92 10.79 3.34
CA SER A 31 -4.41 11.99 4.02
C SER A 31 -5.33 11.61 5.15
N ARG A 32 -4.95 12.01 6.37
CA ARG A 32 -5.81 11.98 7.53
C ARG A 32 -6.75 13.18 7.49
N ARG A 33 -8.06 12.96 7.52
CA ARG A 33 -9.06 14.06 7.63
C ARG A 33 -9.98 13.79 8.81
N VAL A 34 -10.46 14.86 9.45
CA VAL A 34 -11.46 14.78 10.52
C VAL A 34 -12.84 15.06 9.92
N PRO A 35 -13.84 14.18 10.12
CA PRO A 35 -13.79 12.92 10.87
C PRO A 35 -13.00 11.80 10.14
N ASP A 36 -12.34 10.89 10.86
CA ASP A 36 -11.47 9.79 10.36
C ASP A 36 -12.09 8.95 9.22
N THR A 37 -13.42 8.93 9.11
CA THR A 37 -14.13 8.29 7.99
C THR A 37 -13.85 8.94 6.63
N ALA A 38 -13.27 10.15 6.61
CA ALA A 38 -12.86 10.88 5.43
C ALA A 38 -11.39 10.65 5.03
N ASP A 39 -10.70 9.73 5.70
CA ASP A 39 -9.35 9.34 5.34
C ASP A 39 -9.29 8.82 3.91
N ILE A 40 -8.22 9.18 3.20
CA ILE A 40 -7.95 8.65 1.88
C ILE A 40 -6.87 7.59 2.00
N LEU A 41 -7.26 6.35 1.75
CA LEU A 41 -6.38 5.21 1.62
C LEU A 41 -5.88 5.12 0.18
N ALA A 42 -4.66 4.63 0.03
CA ALA A 42 -4.10 4.27 -1.26
C ALA A 42 -3.40 2.93 -1.15
N VAL A 43 -3.58 2.11 -2.17
CA VAL A 43 -2.86 0.85 -2.32
C VAL A 43 -1.70 1.10 -3.26
N TYR A 44 -0.52 0.73 -2.79
CA TYR A 44 0.70 0.74 -3.54
C TYR A 44 1.16 -0.67 -3.80
N GLN A 45 1.70 -0.88 -4.99
CA GLN A 45 2.28 -2.13 -5.40
C GLN A 45 3.78 -1.90 -5.56
N ALA A 46 4.56 -2.62 -4.76
CA ALA A 46 6.00 -2.67 -4.83
C ALA A 46 6.41 -3.98 -5.50
N GLU A 47 7.22 -3.88 -6.55
CA GLU A 47 7.90 -5.01 -7.15
C GLU A 47 9.31 -5.05 -6.59
N LEU A 48 9.67 -6.17 -6.00
CA LEU A 48 11.00 -6.43 -5.47
C LEU A 48 11.63 -7.56 -6.28
N ASP A 49 12.96 -7.58 -6.40
CA ASP A 49 13.65 -8.74 -6.96
C ASP A 49 13.77 -9.87 -5.92
N HIS A 50 14.53 -10.92 -6.24
CA HIS A 50 14.74 -12.06 -5.35
C HIS A 50 15.57 -11.73 -4.10
N ASP A 51 16.38 -10.68 -4.14
CA ASP A 51 17.19 -10.20 -3.00
C ASP A 51 16.40 -9.23 -2.10
N GLY A 52 15.25 -8.74 -2.60
CA GLY A 52 14.38 -7.80 -1.90
C GLY A 52 14.64 -6.34 -2.28
N ASP A 53 15.43 -6.09 -3.33
CA ASP A 53 15.66 -4.75 -3.86
C ASP A 53 14.43 -4.25 -4.61
N LEU A 54 14.04 -2.99 -4.36
CA LEU A 54 12.88 -2.36 -4.98
C LEU A 54 13.12 -2.11 -6.47
N LEU A 55 12.48 -2.91 -7.31
CA LEU A 55 12.48 -2.76 -8.77
C LEU A 55 11.51 -1.67 -9.21
N SER A 56 10.32 -1.64 -8.61
CA SER A 56 9.24 -0.75 -9.05
C SER A 56 8.29 -0.41 -7.90
N TYR A 57 7.70 0.78 -7.95
CA TYR A 57 6.70 1.22 -6.98
C TYR A 57 5.64 2.09 -7.64
N ARG A 58 4.37 1.67 -7.58
CA ARG A 58 3.25 2.40 -8.19
C ARG A 58 2.01 2.40 -7.32
N ARG A 59 1.25 3.50 -7.35
CA ARG A 59 -0.09 3.53 -6.75
C ARG A 59 -1.07 2.85 -7.71
N VAL A 60 -1.75 1.82 -7.23
CA VAL A 60 -2.72 1.06 -8.04
C VAL A 60 -4.17 1.40 -7.69
N ASP A 61 -4.43 1.83 -6.46
CA ASP A 61 -5.78 2.22 -6.05
C ASP A 61 -5.75 3.39 -5.06
N ARG A 62 -6.88 4.11 -4.96
CA ARG A 62 -7.08 5.21 -4.02
C ARG A 62 -8.56 5.36 -3.71
N TYR A 63 -8.93 5.24 -2.44
CA TYR A 63 -10.32 5.27 -2.01
C TYR A 63 -10.50 5.90 -0.63
N ALA A 64 -11.72 6.34 -0.33
CA ALA A 64 -12.05 6.85 1.00
C ALA A 64 -12.34 5.70 1.97
N ARG A 65 -11.84 5.78 3.21
CA ARG A 65 -11.93 4.76 4.27
C ARG A 65 -13.37 4.29 4.58
N GLY A 66 -14.39 5.03 4.17
CA GLY A 66 -15.82 4.65 4.31
C GLY A 66 -16.47 3.89 3.14
N ARG A 67 -15.76 3.59 2.04
CA ARG A 67 -16.34 2.87 0.88
C ARG A 67 -15.98 1.37 0.83
N GLY A 68 -15.00 0.94 1.62
CA GLY A 68 -14.47 -0.43 1.62
C GLY A 68 -15.19 -1.43 2.53
N ASP A 69 -16.14 -0.98 3.37
CA ASP A 69 -16.95 -1.86 4.23
C ASP A 69 -18.02 -2.56 3.37
N GLY A 70 -17.58 -3.55 2.59
CA GLY A 70 -18.38 -4.21 1.60
C GLY A 70 -17.63 -5.35 0.90
N ARG A 71 -16.89 -6.16 1.66
CA ARG A 71 -16.47 -7.51 1.24
C ARG A 71 -16.52 -8.47 2.41
#